data_AF-A0A0C9YED6-F1
#
_entry.id   AF-A0A0C9YED6-F1
#
_cell.length_a   1.000
_cell.length_b   1.000
_cell.length_c   1.000
_cell.angle_alpha   90.00
_cell.angle_beta   90.00
_cell.angle_gamma   90.00
#
_symmetry.space_group_name_H-M   'P 1'
#
loop_
_entity.id
_entity.type
_entity.pdbx_description
1 polymer ?
#
loop_
_entity_poly.entity_id
_entity_poly.type
_entity_poly.pdbx_seq_one_letter_code
_entity_poly.pdbx_strand_id
1 'polypeptide(L)'
;MTIVHTDGIFSHEVSVCSCPGSDSSDWHLDLLRQRLFPASISKPKTAFTFDVLDHFLIDALECKTSVISFYQKLKRFTNNAFPERVPDRYRELMRVSQLWRDLKHRKWFGFGHDMEQDPGDGGLALFCPACPQPGVNLPADWKVWYDR
;
A
#
# COMPACT_ATOMS: atom_id res chain seq x y z
N MET A 1 19.28 -1.80 -6.35
CA MET A 1 17.87 -1.77 -5.92
C MET A 1 16.98 -2.12 -7.09
N THR A 2 16.01 -3.00 -6.89
CA THR A 2 14.95 -3.31 -7.85
C THR A 2 13.77 -2.37 -7.63
N ILE A 3 13.45 -1.56 -8.62
CA ILE A 3 12.34 -0.60 -8.60
C ILE A 3 11.20 -1.18 -9.43
N VAL A 4 10.03 -1.31 -8.82
CA VAL A 4 8.81 -1.77 -9.50
C VAL A 4 7.95 -0.55 -9.86
N HIS A 5 7.74 -0.35 -11.15
CA HIS A 5 6.96 0.73 -11.75
C HIS A 5 5.77 0.15 -12.53
N THR A 6 4.80 0.99 -12.93
CA THR A 6 3.65 0.56 -13.74
C THR A 6 4.08 -0.03 -15.09
N ASP A 7 5.19 0.47 -15.63
CA ASP A 7 5.71 0.07 -16.94
C ASP A 7 6.62 -1.17 -16.87
N GLY A 8 6.98 -1.63 -15.67
CA GLY A 8 7.85 -2.78 -15.51
C GLY A 8 8.74 -2.74 -14.26
N ILE A 9 9.71 -3.65 -14.23
CA ILE A 9 10.61 -3.90 -13.11
C ILE A 9 12.04 -3.61 -13.56
N PHE A 10 12.67 -2.64 -12.90
CA PHE A 10 13.99 -2.13 -13.28
C PHE A 10 15.00 -2.34 -12.16
N SER A 11 16.25 -2.58 -12.52
CA SER A 11 17.36 -2.71 -11.56
C SER A 11 18.31 -1.55 -11.71
N HIS A 12 18.47 -0.75 -10.65
CA HIS A 12 19.34 0.42 -10.61
C HIS A 12 20.29 0.37 -9.41
N GLU A 13 21.49 0.88 -9.56
CA GLU A 13 22.34 1.17 -8.40
C GLU A 13 21.86 2.46 -7.74
N VAL A 14 21.54 2.38 -6.45
CA VAL A 14 21.04 3.50 -5.65
C VAL A 14 21.99 3.66 -4.48
N SER A 15 22.56 4.86 -4.36
CA SER A 15 23.44 5.26 -3.28
C SER A 15 22.83 6.45 -2.52
N VAL A 16 23.09 6.50 -1.22
CA VAL A 16 22.74 7.65 -0.39
C VAL A 16 23.86 8.67 -0.53
N CYS A 17 23.53 9.95 -0.75
CA CYS A 17 24.54 11.01 -0.72
C CYS A 17 25.16 11.05 0.68
N SER A 18 26.50 11.07 0.71
CA SER A 18 27.30 11.15 1.93
C SER A 18 27.95 12.53 2.05
N CYS A 19 27.22 13.55 1.61
CA CYS A 19 27.74 14.90 1.46
C CYS A 19 27.70 15.62 2.83
N PRO A 20 28.64 16.52 3.15
CA PRO A 20 28.62 17.22 4.44
C PRO A 20 27.30 17.98 4.62
N GLY A 21 26.57 17.68 5.70
CA GLY A 21 25.25 18.25 5.99
C GLY A 21 24.04 17.43 5.53
N SER A 22 24.24 16.26 4.90
CA SER A 22 23.14 15.31 4.66
C SER A 22 22.97 14.35 5.84
N ASP A 23 21.77 14.32 6.44
CA ASP A 23 21.41 13.31 7.45
C ASP A 23 21.20 11.94 6.79
N SER A 24 22.28 11.17 6.72
CA SER A 24 22.28 9.81 6.14
C SER A 24 21.42 8.79 6.92
N SER A 25 20.91 9.13 8.11
CA SER A 25 20.05 8.27 8.93
C SER A 25 18.66 8.05 8.31
N ASP A 26 18.21 8.99 7.48
CA ASP A 26 16.82 9.11 7.05
C ASP A 26 16.59 8.62 5.61
N TRP A 27 17.41 7.66 5.16
CA TRP A 27 17.34 7.15 3.78
C TRP A 27 15.93 6.68 3.38
N HIS A 28 15.13 6.20 4.33
CA HIS A 28 13.77 5.73 4.09
C HIS A 28 12.82 6.90 3.79
N LEU A 29 13.03 8.06 4.45
CA LEU A 29 12.33 9.29 4.14
C LEU A 29 12.75 9.82 2.77
N ASP A 30 14.02 9.70 2.39
CA ASP A 30 14.48 10.11 1.06
C ASP A 30 13.81 9.30 -0.06
N LEU A 31 13.70 7.98 0.10
CA LEU A 31 12.95 7.16 -0.85
C LEU A 31 11.48 7.61 -0.94
N LEU A 32 10.82 7.84 0.21
CA LEU A 32 9.43 8.30 0.22
C LEU A 32 9.26 9.68 -0.44
N ARG A 33 10.22 10.59 -0.24
CA ARG A 33 10.26 11.90 -0.93
C ARG A 33 10.39 11.73 -2.45
N GLN A 34 11.12 10.71 -2.91
CA GLN A 34 11.21 10.31 -4.32
C GLN A 34 10.03 9.44 -4.79
N ARG A 35 8.95 9.33 -4.01
CA ARG A 35 7.76 8.51 -4.30
C ARG A 35 8.07 7.02 -4.48
N LEU A 36 9.10 6.54 -3.78
CA LEU A 36 9.51 5.14 -3.70
C LEU A 36 9.17 4.59 -2.32
N PHE A 37 8.28 3.61 -2.28
CA PHE A 37 7.92 2.88 -1.07
C PHE A 37 8.88 1.68 -0.89
N PRO A 38 9.71 1.66 0.16
CA PRO A 38 10.67 0.57 0.36
C PRO A 38 9.97 -0.72 0.79
N ALA A 39 10.43 -1.87 0.27
CA ALA A 39 9.89 -3.17 0.66
C ALA A 39 10.35 -3.66 2.05
N SER A 40 11.33 -2.99 2.66
CA SER A 40 11.82 -3.27 4.01
C SER A 40 12.34 -1.99 4.69
N ILE A 41 12.37 -2.00 6.02
CA ILE A 41 12.64 -0.81 6.85
C ILE A 41 14.14 -0.57 7.09
N SER A 42 15.00 -1.58 7.00
CA SER A 42 16.42 -1.46 7.41
C SER A 42 17.39 -1.27 6.24
N LYS A 43 17.30 -2.11 5.20
CA LYS A 43 18.14 -2.05 3.98
C LYS A 43 17.36 -2.60 2.77
N PRO A 44 16.49 -1.81 2.14
CA PRO A 44 15.67 -2.30 1.05
C PRO A 44 16.52 -2.56 -0.17
N LYS A 45 16.35 -3.76 -0.70
CA LYS A 45 16.84 -4.10 -2.04
C LYS A 45 15.77 -3.88 -3.09
N THR A 46 14.53 -3.64 -2.68
CA THR A 46 13.36 -3.46 -3.54
C THR A 46 12.57 -2.23 -3.09
N ALA A 47 12.08 -1.44 -4.04
CA ALA A 47 11.13 -0.37 -3.79
C ALA A 47 10.01 -0.40 -4.84
N PHE A 48 8.82 0.01 -4.44
CA PHE A 48 7.65 0.15 -5.32
C PHE A 48 7.35 1.63 -5.49
N THR A 49 7.15 2.06 -6.72
CA THR A 49 6.65 3.42 -6.96
C THR A 49 5.24 3.58 -6.39
N PHE A 50 4.89 4.79 -5.96
CA PHE A 50 3.51 5.04 -5.49
C PHE A 50 2.48 4.74 -6.60
N ASP A 51 2.85 5.01 -7.84
CA ASP A 51 1.97 4.84 -8.99
C ASP A 51 1.65 3.36 -9.24
N VAL A 52 2.61 2.43 -9.09
CA VAL A 52 2.31 0.99 -9.22
C VAL A 52 1.43 0.46 -8.10
N LEU A 53 1.57 1.01 -6.89
CA LEU A 53 0.74 0.64 -5.74
C LEU A 53 -0.69 1.16 -5.89
N ASP A 54 -0.85 2.41 -6.34
CA ASP A 54 -2.16 2.99 -6.65
C ASP A 54 -2.84 2.26 -7.82
N HIS A 55 -2.10 1.94 -8.89
CA HIS A 55 -2.61 1.13 -10.00
C HIS A 55 -3.08 -0.24 -9.52
N PHE A 56 -2.30 -0.91 -8.67
CA PHE A 56 -2.70 -2.21 -8.11
C PHE A 56 -3.99 -2.12 -7.29
N LEU A 57 -4.15 -1.08 -6.46
CA LEU A 57 -5.36 -0.91 -5.66
C LEU A 57 -6.61 -0.77 -6.54
N ILE A 58 -6.54 -0.01 -7.64
CA ILE A 58 -7.64 0.13 -8.60
C ILE A 58 -7.89 -1.17 -9.35
N ASP A 59 -6.86 -1.84 -9.87
CA ASP A 59 -6.98 -3.12 -10.57
C ASP A 59 -7.56 -4.23 -9.67
N ALA A 60 -7.23 -4.23 -8.38
CA ALA A 60 -7.80 -5.15 -7.41
C ALA A 60 -9.28 -4.84 -7.12
N LEU A 61 -9.67 -3.56 -7.10
CA LEU A 61 -11.04 -3.12 -6.84
C LEU A 61 -11.97 -3.40 -8.02
N GLU A 62 -11.62 -2.87 -9.20
CA GLU A 62 -12.44 -2.88 -10.41
C GLU A 62 -12.40 -4.23 -11.12
N CYS A 63 -11.19 -4.73 -11.38
CA CYS A 63 -10.99 -5.93 -12.20
C CYS A 63 -10.90 -7.22 -11.37
N LYS A 64 -11.02 -7.13 -10.04
CA LYS A 64 -10.80 -8.26 -9.10
C LYS A 64 -9.45 -8.95 -9.30
N THR A 65 -8.44 -8.18 -9.71
CA THR A 65 -7.13 -8.71 -10.05
C THR A 65 -6.44 -9.22 -8.79
N SER A 66 -6.05 -10.49 -8.79
CA SER A 66 -5.22 -11.05 -7.72
C SER A 66 -3.81 -10.45 -7.74
N VAL A 67 -3.12 -10.42 -6.60
CA VAL A 67 -1.73 -9.94 -6.52
C VAL A 67 -0.83 -10.70 -7.51
N ILE A 68 -1.04 -12.01 -7.66
CA ILE A 68 -0.23 -12.84 -8.57
C ILE A 68 -0.51 -12.48 -10.03
N SER A 69 -1.78 -12.31 -10.42
CA SER A 69 -2.15 -11.91 -11.78
C SER A 69 -1.58 -10.54 -12.13
N PHE A 70 -1.67 -9.57 -11.21
CA PHE A 70 -1.10 -8.24 -11.39
C PHE A 70 0.44 -8.31 -11.51
N TYR A 71 1.09 -9.13 -10.69
CA TYR A 71 2.54 -9.29 -10.79
C TYR A 71 2.96 -9.93 -12.12
N GLN A 72 2.22 -10.90 -12.63
CA GLN A 72 2.47 -11.46 -13.97
C GLN A 72 2.28 -10.42 -15.08
N LYS A 73 1.30 -9.50 -14.95
CA LYS A 73 1.13 -8.35 -15.85
C LYS A 73 2.40 -7.47 -15.86
N LEU A 74 2.95 -7.14 -14.69
CA LEU A 74 4.21 -6.38 -14.58
C LEU A 74 5.40 -7.11 -15.21
N LYS A 75 5.51 -8.44 -15.01
CA LYS A 75 6.56 -9.25 -15.64
C LYS A 75 6.47 -9.18 -17.17
N ARG A 76 5.26 -9.23 -17.72
CA ARG A 76 5.03 -9.10 -19.18
C ARG A 76 5.32 -7.71 -19.71
N PHE A 77 5.01 -6.65 -18.97
CA PHE A 77 5.42 -5.30 -19.35
C PHE A 77 6.94 -5.15 -19.37
N THR A 78 7.63 -5.78 -18.41
CA THR A 78 9.10 -5.75 -18.33
C THR A 78 9.75 -6.54 -19.47
N ASN A 79 9.29 -7.77 -19.71
CA ASN A 79 9.78 -8.63 -20.77
C ASN A 79 8.65 -9.59 -21.20
N ASN A 80 7.94 -9.24 -22.26
CA ASN A 80 6.81 -10.04 -22.73
C ASN A 80 7.24 -11.38 -23.35
N ALA A 81 8.45 -11.44 -23.94
CA ALA A 81 8.96 -12.64 -24.58
C ALA A 81 9.40 -13.69 -23.55
N PHE A 82 9.99 -13.24 -22.42
CA PHE A 82 10.53 -14.12 -21.38
C PHE A 82 10.19 -13.62 -19.96
N PRO A 83 8.91 -13.63 -19.56
CA PRO A 83 8.50 -13.08 -18.28
C PRO A 83 9.17 -13.80 -17.10
N GLU A 84 9.39 -15.11 -17.19
CA GLU A 84 10.10 -15.92 -16.20
C GLU A 84 11.53 -15.43 -15.87
N ARG A 85 12.19 -14.68 -16.75
CA ARG A 85 13.52 -14.08 -16.49
C ARG A 85 13.46 -12.82 -15.64
N VAL A 86 12.27 -12.23 -15.47
CA VAL A 86 12.08 -11.03 -14.65
C VAL A 86 12.14 -11.41 -13.17
N PRO A 87 12.93 -10.69 -12.33
CA PRO A 87 13.07 -11.00 -10.91
C PRO A 87 11.72 -11.09 -10.21
N ASP A 88 11.51 -12.12 -9.40
CA ASP A 88 10.26 -12.31 -8.67
C ASP A 88 10.28 -11.58 -7.33
N ARG A 89 9.50 -10.50 -7.22
CA ARG A 89 9.23 -9.66 -6.03
C ARG A 89 7.74 -9.70 -5.62
N TYR A 90 7.03 -10.76 -5.97
CA TYR A 90 5.60 -10.94 -5.67
C TYR A 90 5.28 -10.84 -4.17
N ARG A 91 6.11 -11.48 -3.32
CA ARG A 91 5.92 -11.48 -1.86
C ARG A 91 6.05 -10.07 -1.28
N GLU A 92 7.00 -9.31 -1.80
CA GLU A 92 7.19 -7.91 -1.44
C GLU A 92 6.00 -7.05 -1.87
N LEU A 93 5.46 -7.26 -3.09
CA LEU A 93 4.26 -6.55 -3.53
C LEU A 93 3.05 -6.85 -2.62
N MET A 94 2.85 -8.12 -2.25
CA MET A 94 1.77 -8.50 -1.34
C MET A 94 1.86 -7.74 -0.01
N ARG A 95 3.04 -7.71 0.61
CA ARG A 95 3.25 -7.00 1.87
C ARG A 95 3.08 -5.49 1.72
N VAL A 96 3.75 -4.91 0.73
CA VAL A 96 3.75 -3.45 0.54
C VAL A 96 2.35 -2.95 0.15
N SER A 97 1.60 -3.69 -0.65
CA SER A 97 0.23 -3.30 -1.02
C SER A 97 -0.73 -3.28 0.17
N GLN A 98 -0.55 -4.17 1.16
CA GLN A 98 -1.31 -4.13 2.42
C GLN A 98 -0.96 -2.89 3.25
N LEU A 99 0.33 -2.61 3.42
CA LEU A 99 0.81 -1.42 4.13
C LEU A 99 0.36 -0.13 3.45
N TRP A 100 0.43 -0.09 2.11
CA TRP A 100 -0.02 1.04 1.31
C TRP A 100 -1.53 1.28 1.50
N ARG A 101 -2.34 0.22 1.48
CA ARG A 101 -3.78 0.33 1.73
C ARG A 101 -4.07 0.90 3.11
N ASP A 102 -3.39 0.41 4.15
CA ASP A 102 -3.53 0.93 5.52
C ASP A 102 -3.17 2.43 5.58
N LEU A 103 -2.04 2.83 5.02
CA LEU A 103 -1.61 4.23 4.97
C LEU A 103 -2.61 5.14 4.23
N LYS A 104 -3.18 4.67 3.12
CA LYS A 104 -4.21 5.42 2.38
C LYS A 104 -5.49 5.57 3.20
N HIS A 105 -5.91 4.56 3.95
CA HIS A 105 -7.06 4.65 4.86
C HIS A 105 -6.77 5.61 6.01
N ARG A 106 -5.64 5.45 6.71
CA ARG A 106 -5.25 6.36 7.80
C ARG A 106 -5.26 7.82 7.34
N LYS A 107 -4.62 8.10 6.20
CA LYS A 107 -4.64 9.45 5.59
C LYS A 107 -6.06 9.94 5.28
N TRP A 108 -6.93 9.08 4.74
CA TRP A 108 -8.30 9.47 4.41
C TRP A 108 -9.12 9.83 5.65
N PHE A 109 -8.95 9.11 6.76
CA PHE A 109 -9.63 9.35 8.03
C PHE A 109 -8.92 10.39 8.92
N GLY A 110 -7.85 11.04 8.44
CA GLY A 110 -7.12 12.07 9.18
C GLY A 110 -6.11 11.56 10.21
N PHE A 111 -5.86 10.25 10.24
CA PHE A 111 -4.81 9.64 11.06
C PHE A 111 -3.46 9.77 10.36
N GLY A 112 -2.52 10.48 10.97
CA GLY A 112 -1.17 10.72 10.40
C GLY A 112 -0.73 12.20 10.35
N HIS A 113 -1.58 13.14 10.76
CA HIS A 113 -1.23 14.55 11.03
C HIS A 113 -1.34 14.82 12.54
N ASP A 114 -0.30 15.40 13.17
CA ASP A 114 -0.17 15.98 14.54
C ASP A 114 -0.84 15.25 15.74
N MET A 115 -1.48 14.13 15.49
CA MET A 115 -2.21 13.30 16.43
C MET A 115 -1.51 11.94 16.34
N GLU A 116 -0.58 11.69 17.25
CA GLU A 116 -0.01 10.36 17.50
C GLU A 116 -1.07 9.44 18.12
N GLN A 117 -2.22 9.33 17.46
CA GLN A 117 -3.35 8.52 17.89
C GLN A 117 -3.59 7.46 16.83
N ASP A 118 -3.61 6.20 17.29
CA ASP A 118 -4.06 5.11 16.46
C ASP A 118 -5.59 5.08 16.36
N PRO A 119 -6.15 4.63 15.22
CA PRO A 119 -7.58 4.44 15.10
C PRO A 119 -8.04 3.35 16.06
N GLY A 120 -9.05 3.65 16.88
CA GLY A 120 -9.76 2.64 17.67
C GLY A 120 -10.64 1.73 16.80
N ASP A 121 -11.37 0.82 17.44
CA ASP A 121 -12.28 -0.10 16.74
C ASP A 121 -13.30 0.66 15.89
N GLY A 122 -13.35 0.35 14.60
CA GLY A 122 -14.21 1.05 13.64
C GLY A 122 -13.74 2.45 13.24
N GLY A 123 -12.60 2.94 13.75
CA GLY A 123 -12.08 4.28 13.46
C GLY A 123 -11.69 4.54 12.00
N LEU A 124 -11.47 3.47 11.22
CA LEU A 124 -11.23 3.52 9.77
C LEU A 124 -12.41 2.97 8.95
N ALA A 125 -13.56 2.69 9.59
CA ALA A 125 -14.73 2.19 8.89
C ALA A 125 -15.50 3.35 8.25
N LEU A 126 -15.89 3.19 6.99
CA LEU A 126 -16.79 4.14 6.35
C LEU A 126 -18.18 4.02 6.96
N PHE A 127 -18.83 5.16 7.19
CA PHE A 127 -20.22 5.17 7.58
C PHE A 127 -21.07 4.52 6.48
N CYS A 128 -21.76 3.44 6.84
CA CYS A 128 -22.65 2.72 5.94
C CYS A 128 -24.09 2.86 6.45
N PRO A 129 -24.98 3.53 5.69
CA PRO A 129 -26.39 3.70 6.09
C PRO A 129 -27.19 2.38 6.03
N ALA A 130 -26.67 1.36 5.36
CA ALA A 130 -27.29 0.03 5.33
C ALA A 130 -26.85 -0.86 6.50
N CYS A 131 -25.72 -0.55 7.15
CA CYS A 131 -25.31 -1.28 8.36
C CYS A 131 -26.23 -0.92 9.53
N PRO A 132 -26.44 -1.83 10.50
CA PRO A 132 -27.15 -1.51 11.74
C PRO A 132 -26.48 -0.36 12.51
N GLN A 133 -27.18 0.76 12.64
CA GLN A 133 -26.74 1.97 13.34
C GLN A 133 -27.72 2.31 14.49
N PRO A 134 -27.37 1.98 15.75
CA PRO A 134 -28.19 2.32 16.90
C PRO A 134 -28.55 3.81 16.94
N GLY A 135 -29.85 4.12 17.08
CA GLY A 135 -30.34 5.50 17.12
C GLY A 135 -30.45 6.21 15.76
N VAL A 136 -30.06 5.56 14.66
CA VAL A 136 -30.20 6.12 13.30
C VAL A 136 -31.21 5.33 12.47
N ASN A 137 -30.97 4.04 12.26
CA ASN A 137 -31.80 3.17 11.41
C ASN A 137 -32.27 1.88 12.09
N LEU A 138 -31.94 1.70 13.37
CA LEU A 138 -32.45 0.61 14.19
C LEU A 138 -33.65 1.06 15.03
N PRO A 139 -34.71 0.23 15.15
CA PRO A 139 -35.77 0.43 16.13
C PRO A 139 -35.21 0.55 17.55
N ALA A 140 -35.84 1.34 18.43
CA ALA A 140 -35.32 1.58 19.78
C ALA A 140 -35.12 0.30 20.61
N ASP A 141 -35.91 -0.73 20.34
CA ASP A 141 -35.94 -2.02 21.02
C ASP A 141 -35.13 -3.11 20.29
N TRP A 142 -34.30 -2.76 19.29
CA TRP A 142 -33.57 -3.73 18.46
C TRP A 142 -32.83 -4.82 19.26
N LYS A 143 -32.23 -4.49 20.41
CA LYS A 143 -31.52 -5.47 21.26
C LYS A 143 -32.41 -6.61 21.73
N VAL A 144 -33.69 -6.33 22.01
CA VAL A 144 -34.66 -7.34 22.47
C VAL A 144 -34.96 -8.37 21.37
N TRP A 145 -34.88 -7.95 20.11
CA TRP A 145 -35.17 -8.81 18.96
C TRP A 145 -33.98 -9.66 18.52
N TYR A 146 -32.74 -9.14 18.67
CA TYR A 146 -31.54 -9.75 18.10
C TYR A 146 -30.60 -10.41 19.12
N ASP A 147 -30.74 -10.15 20.43
CA ASP A 147 -29.95 -10.81 21.50
C ASP A 147 -30.63 -12.09 22.06
N ARG A 148 -31.59 -12.69 21.33
CA ARG A 148 -32.18 -14.01 21.65
C ARG A 148 -31.38 -15.14 21.03
#